data_AF-A0A845ZVT3-F1
#
_entry.id   AF-A0A845ZVT3-F1
#
_cell.length_a   1.000
_cell.length_b   1.000
_cell.length_c   1.000
_cell.angle_alpha   90.00
_cell.angle_beta   90.00
_cell.angle_gamma   90.00
#
_symmetry.space_group_name_H-M   'P 1'
#
loop_
_entity.id
_entity.type
_entity.pdbx_description
1 polymer ?
#
loop_
_entity_poly.entity_id
_entity_poly.type
_entity_poly.pdbx_seq_one_letter_code
_entity_poly.pdbx_strand_id
1 'polypeptide(L)' 'MTDDKMQTLSSFAKDEYGLSSASFQAMVNYGYALLAIAGGDGEVSDPEMEWLINHQISFGD' A
#
# COMPACT_ATOMS: atom_id res chain seq x y z
N MET A 1 17.84 11.65 3.54
CA MET A 1 16.86 10.83 4.26
C MET A 1 15.69 11.73 4.56
N THR A 2 14.53 11.47 3.96
CA THR A 2 13.29 12.17 4.31
C THR A 2 12.91 11.79 5.74
N ASP A 3 12.53 12.75 6.56
CA ASP A 3 11.93 12.48 7.87
C ASP A 3 10.69 11.59 7.64
N ASP A 4 10.79 10.32 8.00
CA ASP A 4 9.72 9.34 7.81
C ASP A 4 8.66 9.52 8.91
N LYS A 5 7.88 10.60 8.78
CA LYS A 5 6.83 10.96 9.73
C LYS A 5 5.65 10.00 9.60
N MET A 6 5.08 9.67 10.75
CA MET A 6 3.83 8.93 10.84
C MET A 6 2.69 9.77 10.26
N GLN A 7 1.89 9.15 9.40
CA GLN A 7 0.69 9.71 8.80
C GLN A 7 -0.52 8.94 9.32
N THR A 8 -1.64 9.64 9.48
CA THR A 8 -2.94 9.01 9.70
C THR A 8 -3.32 8.23 8.45
N LEU A 9 -3.90 7.05 8.62
CA LEU A 9 -4.43 6.24 7.53
C LEU A 9 -5.94 6.39 7.42
N SER A 10 -6.49 6.01 6.27
CA SER A 10 -7.92 6.05 6.00
C SER A 10 -8.73 5.15 6.94
N SER A 11 -10.04 5.37 7.00
CA SER A 11 -10.97 4.45 7.66
C SER A 11 -10.88 3.03 7.11
N PHE A 12 -10.66 2.88 5.80
CA PHE A 12 -10.44 1.59 5.16
C PHE A 12 -9.24 0.84 5.76
N ALA A 13 -8.11 1.52 5.95
CA ALA A 13 -6.94 0.89 6.56
C ALA A 13 -7.19 0.42 8.00
N LYS A 14 -8.03 1.16 8.74
CA LYS A 14 -8.44 0.77 10.09
C LYS A 14 -9.37 -0.43 10.08
N ASP A 15 -10.33 -0.47 9.18
CA ASP A 15 -11.34 -1.52 9.14
C ASP A 15 -10.77 -2.85 8.61
N GLU A 16 -9.92 -2.81 7.58
CA GLU A 16 -9.33 -4.00 6.98
C GLU A 16 -8.11 -4.52 7.73
N TYR A 17 -7.29 -3.62 8.30
CA TYR A 17 -5.98 -3.99 8.88
C TYR A 17 -5.83 -3.63 10.36
N GLY A 18 -6.79 -2.93 10.96
CA GLY A 18 -6.69 -2.47 12.34
C GLY A 18 -5.66 -1.34 12.55
N LEU A 19 -5.21 -0.69 11.47
CA LEU A 19 -4.16 0.33 11.52
C LEU A 19 -4.73 1.74 11.47
N SER A 20 -4.27 2.61 12.37
CA SER A 20 -4.65 4.04 12.38
C SER A 20 -3.57 4.97 11.85
N SER A 21 -2.32 4.50 11.79
CA SER A 21 -1.20 5.29 11.28
C SER A 21 -0.07 4.41 10.76
N ALA A 22 0.65 4.92 9.75
CA ALA A 22 1.89 4.33 9.26
C ALA A 22 2.81 5.43 8.72
N SER A 23 4.09 5.14 8.63
CA SER A 23 5.04 6.05 7.97
C SER A 23 4.87 6.02 6.45
N PHE A 24 5.30 7.07 5.75
CA PHE A 24 5.23 7.08 4.29
C PHE A 24 6.03 5.92 3.70
N GLN A 25 7.23 5.68 4.23
CA GLN A 25 8.08 4.61 3.75
C GLN A 25 7.47 3.23 3.99
N ALA A 26 6.74 3.03 5.08
CA ALA A 26 6.03 1.78 5.34
C ALA A 26 4.94 1.52 4.28
N MET A 27 4.16 2.54 3.90
CA MET A 27 3.14 2.41 2.84
C MET A 27 3.78 2.11 1.48
N VAL A 28 4.88 2.77 1.13
CA VAL A 28 5.65 2.50 -0.10
C VAL A 28 6.20 1.07 -0.10
N ASN A 29 6.80 0.64 1.01
CA ASN A 29 7.33 -0.72 1.15
C ASN A 29 6.24 -1.78 1.06
N TYR A 30 5.04 -1.49 1.58
CA TYR A 30 3.87 -2.36 1.44
C TYR A 30 3.47 -2.50 -0.04
N GLY A 31 3.43 -1.40 -0.79
CA GLY A 31 3.21 -1.44 -2.24
C GLY A 31 4.24 -2.30 -2.99
N TYR A 32 5.52 -2.19 -2.64
CA TYR A 32 6.56 -3.06 -3.22
C TYR A 32 6.38 -4.53 -2.86
N ALA A 33 5.99 -4.84 -1.61
CA ALA A 33 5.72 -6.21 -1.20
C ALA A 33 4.56 -6.81 -2.00
N LEU A 34 3.48 -6.06 -2.22
CA LEU A 34 2.34 -6.50 -3.04
C LEU A 34 2.75 -6.76 -4.49
N LEU A 35 3.56 -5.89 -5.10
CA LEU A 35 4.08 -6.10 -6.46
C LEU A 35 4.96 -7.34 -6.56
N ALA A 36 5.82 -7.58 -5.56
CA ALA A 36 6.68 -8.76 -5.54
C ALA A 36 5.87 -10.06 -5.41
N ILE A 37 4.73 -10.02 -4.71
CA ILE A 37 3.82 -11.16 -4.58
C ILE A 37 3.05 -11.38 -5.89
N ALA A 38 2.44 -10.32 -6.44
CA ALA A 38 1.68 -10.39 -7.69
C ALA A 38 2.56 -10.89 -8.84
N GLY A 39 3.76 -10.31 -8.98
CA GLY A 39 4.75 -10.71 -9.99
C GLY A 39 5.47 -12.03 -9.73
N GLY A 40 4.99 -12.85 -8.80
CA GLY A 40 5.62 -14.13 -8.44
C GLY A 40 5.64 -15.15 -9.59
N ASP A 41 4.78 -14.98 -10.59
CA ASP A 41 4.75 -15.77 -11.83
C ASP A 41 5.62 -15.19 -12.96
N GLY A 42 6.28 -14.05 -12.71
CA GLY A 42 7.18 -13.37 -13.65
C GLY A 42 6.58 -12.14 -14.33
N GLU A 43 5.30 -11.83 -14.13
CA GLU A 43 4.66 -10.63 -14.68
C GLU A 43 3.62 -10.01 -13.73
N VAL A 44 3.37 -8.71 -13.85
CA VAL A 44 2.21 -8.07 -13.19
C VAL A 44 1.28 -7.64 -14.30
N SER A 45 0.11 -8.25 -14.36
CA SER A 45 -0.89 -7.95 -15.38
C SER A 45 -1.55 -6.58 -15.16
N ASP A 46 -2.14 -6.01 -16.22
CA ASP A 46 -2.84 -4.72 -16.12
C ASP A 46 -3.93 -4.72 -15.02
N PRO A 47 -4.76 -5.78 -14.85
CA PRO A 47 -5.74 -5.84 -13.76
C PRO A 47 -5.12 -5.85 -12.36
N GLU A 48 -3.96 -6.49 -12.16
CA GLU A 48 -3.27 -6.52 -10.87
C GLU A 48 -2.67 -5.15 -10.53
N MET A 49 -2.13 -4.47 -11.54
CA MET A 49 -1.64 -3.10 -11.40
C MET A 49 -2.80 -2.14 -11.07
N GLU A 50 -3.91 -2.24 -11.79
CA GLU A 50 -5.10 -1.42 -11.53
C GLU A 50 -5.64 -1.65 -10.12
N TRP A 51 -5.73 -2.91 -9.69
CA TRP A 51 -6.12 -3.25 -8.32
C TRP A 51 -5.20 -2.60 -7.29
N LEU A 52 -3.87 -2.69 -7.48
CA LEU A 52 -2.90 -2.10 -6.55
C LEU A 52 -3.06 -0.58 -6.46
N ILE A 53 -3.23 0.12 -7.59
CA ILE A 53 -3.40 1.57 -7.61
C ILE A 53 -4.67 1.97 -6.83
N ASN A 54 -5.80 1.31 -7.13
CA ASN A 54 -7.05 1.57 -6.44
C ASN A 54 -6.95 1.26 -4.94
N HIS A 55 -6.23 0.20 -4.58
CA HIS A 55 -5.97 -0.18 -3.20
C HIS A 55 -5.15 0.89 -2.47
N GLN A 56 -4.04 1.35 -3.06
CA GLN A 56 -3.14 2.35 -2.45
C GLN A 56 -3.84 3.71 -2.29
N ILE A 57 -4.67 4.12 -3.27
CA ILE A 57 -5.51 5.32 -3.16
C ILE A 57 -6.46 5.22 -1.96
N SER A 58 -7.02 4.03 -1.71
CA SER A 58 -7.96 3.81 -0.59
C SER A 58 -7.25 3.73 0.77
N PHE A 59 -5.93 3.54 0.79
CA PHE A 59 -5.15 3.30 2.00
C PHE A 59 -4.71 4.59 2.70
N GLY A 60 -4.41 5.64 1.92
CA GLY A 60 -4.13 6.99 2.42
C GLY A 60 -5.42 7.77 2.71
N ASP A 61 -5.33 8.76 3.59
CA ASP A 61 -6.42 9.68 3.97
C ASP A 61 -6.47 10.92 3.06
#